data_AF-X1TE90-F1
#
_entry.id   AF-X1TE90-F1
#
_cell.length_a   1.000
_cell.length_b   1.000
_cell.length_c   1.000
_cell.angle_alpha   90.00
_cell.angle_beta   90.00
_cell.angle_gamma   90.00
#
_symmetry.space_group_name_H-M   'P 1'
#
loop_
_entity.id
_entity.type
_entity.pdbx_description
1 polymer ?
#
loop_
_entity_poly.entity_id
_entity_poly.type
_entity_poly.pdbx_seq_one_letter_code
_entity_poly.pdbx_strand_id
1 'polypeptide(L)'
;LLVTPQLFAQYNRNAVVSVMRNNVRLLGEVNAALNAGDFYTTALKLMELAEGMKTLEQTPPPGGSKAEWNRIYNELIAAAFRGIGACGEEDTQKVKAEIANIVALRNEGHRRFR
;
A
#
# COMPACT_ATOMS: atom_id res chain seq x y z
N LEU A 1 13.63 18.84 34.17
CA LEU A 1 13.60 17.93 33.01
C LEU A 1 13.01 18.70 31.83
N LEU A 2 13.87 19.20 30.93
CA LEU A 2 13.43 19.80 29.68
C LEU A 2 13.01 18.66 28.75
N VAL A 3 11.71 18.50 28.51
CA VAL A 3 11.20 17.61 27.47
C VAL A 3 11.41 18.33 26.15
N THR A 4 12.52 18.04 25.48
CA THR A 4 12.73 18.45 24.10
C THR A 4 11.67 17.77 23.24
N PRO A 5 10.81 18.51 22.51
CA PRO A 5 9.92 17.88 21.55
C PRO A 5 10.79 17.12 20.56
N GLN A 6 10.58 15.81 20.47
CA GLN A 6 11.22 14.98 19.46
C GLN A 6 10.83 15.58 18.10
N LEU A 7 11.79 16.25 17.46
CA LEU A 7 11.74 16.60 16.06
C LEU A 7 11.66 15.28 15.29
N PHE A 8 10.45 14.78 15.09
CA PHE A 8 10.20 13.72 14.13
C PHE A 8 10.82 14.19 12.82
N ALA A 9 11.60 13.33 12.17
CA ALA A 9 12.12 13.59 10.83
C ALA A 9 10.97 14.17 9.99
N GLN A 10 11.17 15.34 9.39
CA GLN A 10 10.08 16.11 8.82
C GLN A 10 9.24 15.24 7.88
N TYR A 11 7.94 15.12 8.17
CA TYR A 11 7.00 14.35 7.34
C TYR A 11 7.13 14.79 5.87
N ASN A 12 7.64 13.90 5.02
CA ASN A 12 7.80 14.19 3.60
C ASN A 12 6.47 13.94 2.87
N ARG A 13 5.57 14.93 2.98
CA ARG A 13 4.24 14.91 2.34
C ARG A 13 4.31 14.63 0.85
N ASN A 14 5.32 15.18 0.15
CA ASN A 14 5.45 15.03 -1.30
C ASN A 14 5.74 13.58 -1.67
N ALA A 15 6.64 12.90 -0.94
CA ALA A 15 6.92 11.49 -1.15
C ALA A 15 5.66 10.62 -0.93
N VAL A 16 4.95 10.83 0.18
CA VAL A 16 3.72 10.08 0.50
C VAL A 16 2.64 10.30 -0.54
N VAL A 17 2.38 11.56 -0.94
CA VAL A 17 1.37 11.88 -1.96
C VAL A 17 1.75 11.27 -3.31
N SER A 18 3.03 11.28 -3.68
CA SER A 18 3.52 10.66 -4.92
C SER A 18 3.21 9.17 -4.94
N VAL A 19 3.59 8.44 -3.88
CA VAL A 19 3.29 7.00 -3.73
C VAL A 19 1.78 6.75 -3.75
N MET A 20 0.99 7.54 -3.04
CA MET A 20 -0.47 7.33 -2.98
C MET A 20 -1.16 7.56 -4.33
N ARG A 21 -0.69 8.52 -5.13
CA ARG A 21 -1.18 8.72 -6.52
C ARG A 21 -0.76 7.56 -7.42
N ASN A 22 0.49 7.11 -7.29
CA ASN A 22 0.99 5.97 -8.02
C ASN A 22 0.18 4.69 -7.70
N ASN A 23 -0.15 4.45 -6.44
CA ASN A 23 -0.96 3.31 -6.03
C ASN A 23 -2.36 3.32 -6.65
N VAL A 24 -2.98 4.49 -6.80
CA VAL A 24 -4.29 4.60 -7.46
C VAL A 24 -4.18 4.20 -8.94
N ARG A 25 -3.14 4.67 -9.63
CA ARG A 25 -2.85 4.27 -11.02
C ARG A 25 -2.62 2.76 -11.11
N LEU A 26 -1.75 2.22 -10.28
CA LEU A 26 -1.41 0.80 -10.25
C LEU A 26 -2.64 -0.08 -9.98
N LEU A 27 -3.52 0.30 -9.05
CA LEU A 27 -4.76 -0.44 -8.82
C LEU A 27 -5.68 -0.45 -10.06
N GLY A 28 -5.69 0.62 -10.85
CA GLY A 28 -6.38 0.64 -12.14
C GLY A 28 -5.77 -0.37 -13.12
N GLU A 29 -4.44 -0.42 -13.21
CA GLU A 29 -3.70 -1.34 -14.08
C GLU A 29 -3.85 -2.81 -13.64
N VAL A 30 -3.81 -3.08 -12.33
CA VAL A 30 -4.09 -4.40 -11.74
C VAL A 30 -5.48 -4.88 -12.14
N ASN A 31 -6.51 -4.04 -11.98
CA ASN A 31 -7.88 -4.41 -12.34
C ASN A 31 -8.04 -4.62 -13.85
N ALA A 32 -7.41 -3.79 -14.68
CA ALA A 32 -7.45 -3.94 -16.13
C ALA A 32 -6.80 -5.25 -16.59
N ALA A 33 -5.60 -5.56 -16.07
CA ALA A 33 -4.88 -6.80 -16.37
C ALA A 33 -5.66 -8.05 -15.90
N LEU A 34 -6.19 -8.02 -14.67
CA LEU A 34 -6.98 -9.12 -14.12
C LEU A 34 -8.24 -9.40 -14.96
N ASN A 35 -8.94 -8.34 -15.39
CA ASN A 35 -10.11 -8.48 -16.26
C ASN A 35 -9.77 -9.02 -17.66
N ALA A 36 -8.53 -8.84 -18.11
CA ALA A 36 -8.02 -9.44 -19.34
C ALA A 36 -7.49 -10.88 -19.15
N GLY A 37 -7.53 -11.42 -17.92
CA GLY A 37 -6.95 -12.73 -17.59
C GLY A 37 -5.41 -12.73 -17.56
N ASP A 38 -4.77 -11.56 -17.56
CA ASP A 38 -3.31 -11.42 -17.54
C ASP A 38 -2.79 -11.44 -16.09
N PHE A 39 -2.68 -12.63 -15.52
CA PHE A 39 -2.21 -12.83 -14.15
C PHE A 39 -0.75 -12.43 -13.95
N TYR A 40 0.09 -12.56 -14.98
CA TYR A 40 1.49 -12.15 -14.90
C TYR A 40 1.61 -10.64 -14.74
N THR A 41 0.95 -9.85 -15.60
CA THR A 41 0.94 -8.39 -15.47
C THR A 41 0.24 -7.96 -14.18
N THR A 42 -0.83 -8.64 -13.77
CA THR A 42 -1.49 -8.40 -12.48
C THR A 42 -0.49 -8.54 -11.32
N ALA A 43 0.31 -9.61 -11.29
CA ALA A 43 1.32 -9.83 -10.27
C ALA A 43 2.44 -8.77 -10.30
N LEU A 44 2.93 -8.40 -11.49
CA LEU A 44 3.93 -7.33 -11.63
C LEU A 44 3.43 -6.00 -11.06
N LYS A 45 2.18 -5.63 -11.34
CA LYS A 45 1.60 -4.37 -10.84
C LYS A 45 1.32 -4.40 -9.34
N LEU A 46 0.97 -5.56 -8.78
CA LEU A 46 0.91 -5.73 -7.33
C LEU A 46 2.29 -5.61 -6.67
N MET A 47 3.35 -6.10 -7.32
CA MET A 47 4.73 -5.94 -6.82
C MET A 47 5.16 -4.47 -6.84
N GLU A 48 4.93 -3.76 -7.95
CA GLU A 48 5.22 -2.32 -8.05
C GLU A 48 4.50 -1.51 -6.94
N LEU A 49 3.28 -1.93 -6.57
CA LEU A 49 2.51 -1.31 -5.48
C LEU A 49 3.15 -1.60 -4.11
N ALA A 50 3.57 -2.84 -3.87
CA ALA A 50 4.26 -3.23 -2.64
C ALA A 50 5.59 -2.48 -2.47
N GLU A 51 6.38 -2.37 -3.54
CA GLU A 51 7.64 -1.62 -3.56
C GLU A 51 7.41 -0.15 -3.24
N GLY A 52 6.44 0.49 -3.90
CA GLY A 52 6.07 1.88 -3.61
C GLY A 52 5.74 2.10 -2.13
N MET A 53 5.03 1.16 -1.52
CA MET A 53 4.66 1.23 -0.10
C MET A 53 5.85 0.98 0.82
N LYS A 54 6.78 0.09 0.45
CA LYS A 54 8.02 -0.15 1.18
C LYS A 54 8.90 1.11 1.25
N THR A 55 8.89 1.96 0.22
CA THR A 55 9.63 3.25 0.26
C THR A 55 9.19 4.18 1.38
N LEU A 56 7.99 3.98 1.93
CA LEU A 56 7.44 4.79 3.03
C LEU A 56 7.72 4.23 4.43
N GLU A 57 8.42 3.10 4.55
CA GLU A 57 8.66 2.42 5.83
C GLU A 57 9.28 3.35 6.89
N GLN A 58 10.27 4.14 6.49
CA GLN A 58 10.97 5.08 7.37
C GLN A 58 10.27 6.44 7.48
N THR A 59 9.19 6.67 6.73
CA THR A 59 8.44 7.94 6.82
C THR A 59 7.67 7.97 8.14
N PRO A 60 7.88 8.99 9.00
CA PRO A 60 7.04 9.17 10.18
C PRO A 60 5.64 9.64 9.75
N PRO A 61 4.58 9.24 10.46
CA PRO A 61 3.24 9.70 10.15
C PRO A 61 3.10 11.20 10.45
N PRO A 62 2.21 11.93 9.74
CA PRO A 62 1.92 13.34 10.02
C PRO A 62 1.14 13.56 11.33
N GLY A 63 0.63 12.47 11.93
CA GLY A 63 -0.10 12.44 13.20
C GLY A 63 -0.43 10.99 13.60
N GLY A 64 -1.01 10.78 14.78
CA GLY A 64 -1.30 9.42 15.27
C GLY A 64 -0.05 8.61 15.63
N SER A 65 -0.17 7.28 15.75
CA SER A 65 0.95 6.43 16.18
C SER A 65 1.75 5.83 15.01
N LYS A 66 3.08 5.77 15.17
CA LYS A 66 3.98 5.07 14.24
C LYS A 66 3.69 3.56 14.17
N ALA A 67 3.23 2.96 15.28
CA ALA A 67 2.85 1.56 15.31
C ALA A 67 1.68 1.27 14.36
N GLU A 68 0.65 2.11 14.37
CA GLU A 68 -0.52 1.94 13.50
C GLU A 68 -0.22 2.30 12.05
N TRP A 69 0.65 3.29 11.82
CA TRP A 69 1.21 3.56 10.50
C TRP A 69 1.86 2.29 9.96
N ASN A 70 2.87 1.77 10.67
CA ASN A 70 3.60 0.58 10.25
C ASN A 70 2.68 -0.63 10.03
N ARG A 71 1.68 -0.85 10.92
CA ARG A 71 0.69 -1.92 10.75
C ARG A 71 -0.03 -1.80 9.40
N ILE A 72 -0.57 -0.63 9.06
CA ILE A 72 -1.35 -0.43 7.84
C ILE A 72 -0.49 -0.62 6.59
N TYR A 73 0.72 -0.03 6.55
CA TYR A 73 1.62 -0.19 5.41
C TYR A 73 2.09 -1.63 5.23
N ASN A 74 2.46 -2.31 6.32
CA ASN A 74 2.92 -3.69 6.27
C ASN A 74 1.79 -4.66 5.89
N GLU A 75 0.57 -4.47 6.39
CA GLU A 75 -0.57 -5.31 6.02
C GLU A 75 -0.94 -5.12 4.54
N LEU A 76 -0.79 -3.92 4.01
CA LEU A 76 -1.05 -3.66 2.59
C LEU A 76 0.02 -4.32 1.70
N ILE A 77 1.29 -4.28 2.10
CA ILE A 77 2.37 -5.03 1.43
C ILE A 77 2.09 -6.54 1.48
N ALA A 78 1.66 -7.06 2.64
CA ALA A 78 1.31 -8.47 2.79
C ALA A 78 0.11 -8.86 1.90
N ALA A 79 -0.92 -8.02 1.82
CA ALA A 79 -2.06 -8.23 0.92
C ALA A 79 -1.63 -8.24 -0.55
N ALA A 80 -0.71 -7.36 -0.96
CA ALA A 80 -0.15 -7.40 -2.30
C ALA A 80 0.59 -8.72 -2.58
N PHE A 81 1.40 -9.22 -1.65
CA PHE A 81 2.05 -10.53 -1.80
C PHE A 81 1.07 -11.70 -1.85
N ARG A 82 0.00 -11.69 -1.03
CA ARG A 82 -1.05 -12.71 -1.11
C ARG A 82 -1.78 -12.66 -2.46
N GLY A 83 -2.03 -11.45 -2.98
CA GLY A 83 -2.58 -11.26 -4.32
C GLY A 83 -1.66 -11.81 -5.42
N ILE A 84 -0.34 -11.63 -5.30
CA ILE A 84 0.65 -12.22 -6.22
C ILE A 84 0.63 -13.75 -6.15
N GLY A 85 0.55 -14.33 -4.95
CA GLY A 85 0.38 -15.78 -4.78
C GLY A 85 -0.88 -16.29 -5.47
N ALA A 86 -2.01 -15.58 -5.31
CA ALA A 86 -3.26 -15.90 -5.99
C ALA A 86 -3.19 -15.77 -7.51
N CYS A 87 -2.39 -14.84 -8.05
CA CYS A 87 -2.11 -14.80 -9.49
C CYS A 87 -1.39 -16.06 -9.98
N GLY A 88 -0.46 -16.62 -9.19
CA GLY A 88 0.22 -17.87 -9.51
C GLY A 88 -0.70 -19.10 -9.49
N GLU A 89 -1.82 -19.01 -8.77
CA GLU A 89 -2.89 -20.02 -8.76
C GLU A 89 -3.97 -19.76 -9.82
N GLU A 90 -3.87 -18.66 -10.58
CA GLU A 90 -4.92 -18.14 -11.48
C GLU A 90 -6.29 -17.95 -10.79
N ASP A 91 -6.29 -17.77 -9.47
CA ASP A 91 -7.50 -17.64 -8.67
C ASP A 91 -7.99 -16.18 -8.66
N THR A 92 -8.81 -15.87 -9.66
CA THR A 92 -9.40 -14.53 -9.83
C THR A 92 -10.16 -14.05 -8.59
N GLN A 93 -10.83 -14.96 -7.86
CA GLN A 93 -11.61 -14.60 -6.67
C GLN A 93 -10.67 -14.18 -5.53
N LYS A 94 -9.60 -14.94 -5.28
CA LYS A 94 -8.57 -14.58 -4.30
C LYS A 94 -7.85 -13.29 -4.67
N VAL A 95 -7.49 -13.08 -5.93
CA VAL A 95 -6.86 -11.82 -6.37
C VAL A 95 -7.80 -10.64 -6.10
N LYS A 96 -9.10 -10.75 -6.46
CA LYS A 96 -10.09 -9.70 -6.18
C LYS A 96 -10.26 -9.42 -4.68
N ALA A 97 -10.24 -10.46 -3.85
CA ALA A 97 -10.35 -10.30 -2.41
C ALA A 97 -9.16 -9.51 -1.83
N GLU A 98 -7.93 -9.80 -2.27
CA GLU A 98 -6.76 -9.07 -1.81
C GLU A 98 -6.70 -7.64 -2.37
N ILE A 99 -7.14 -7.40 -3.61
CA ILE A 99 -7.31 -6.03 -4.15
C ILE A 99 -8.29 -5.23 -3.28
N ALA A 100 -9.42 -5.82 -2.90
CA ALA A 100 -10.40 -5.18 -2.03
C ALA A 100 -9.79 -4.85 -0.64
N ASN A 101 -8.99 -5.76 -0.08
CA ASN A 101 -8.28 -5.53 1.17
C ASN A 101 -7.26 -4.39 1.07
N ILE A 102 -6.47 -4.33 -0.01
CA ILE A 102 -5.53 -3.22 -0.30
C ILE A 102 -6.28 -1.88 -0.33
N VAL A 103 -7.43 -1.83 -1.01
CA VAL A 103 -8.27 -0.61 -1.08
C VAL A 103 -8.79 -0.22 0.30
N ALA A 104 -9.24 -1.19 1.11
CA ALA A 104 -9.72 -0.94 2.47
C ALA A 104 -8.61 -0.37 3.37
N LEU A 105 -7.42 -0.97 3.36
CA LEU A 105 -6.26 -0.51 4.14
C LEU A 105 -5.78 0.87 3.70
N ARG A 106 -5.75 1.13 2.38
CA ARG A 106 -5.45 2.47 1.85
C ARG A 106 -6.43 3.52 2.39
N ASN A 107 -7.72 3.21 2.37
CA ASN A 107 -8.77 4.12 2.85
C ASN A 107 -8.69 4.30 4.38
N GLU A 108 -8.34 3.25 5.12
CA GLU A 108 -8.08 3.33 6.56
C GLU A 108 -6.91 4.26 6.85
N GLY A 109 -5.76 4.04 6.22
CA GLY A 109 -4.58 4.90 6.38
C GLY A 109 -4.88 6.36 6.02
N HIS A 110 -5.60 6.59 4.92
CA HIS A 110 -6.01 7.93 4.52
C HIS A 110 -6.90 8.63 5.56
N ARG A 111 -7.88 7.93 6.14
CA ARG A 111 -8.76 8.49 7.18
C ARG A 111 -7.99 8.85 8.46
N ARG A 112 -6.95 8.07 8.76
CA ARG A 112 -6.24 8.09 10.05
C ARG A 112 -5.08 9.07 10.09
N PHE A 113 -4.47 9.33 8.94
CA PHE A 113 -3.23 10.09 8.82
C PHE A 113 -3.30 11.25 7.82
N ARG A 114 -4.51 11.63 7.37
CA ARG A 114 -4.68 12.85 6.57
C ARG A 114 -4.73 14.09 7.45
#